data_AF-A0A6D0IJI4-F1
#
_entry.id   AF-A0A6D0IJI4-F1
#
_cell.length_a   1.000
_cell.length_b   1.000
_cell.length_c   1.000
_cell.angle_alpha   90.00
_cell.angle_beta   90.00
_cell.angle_gamma   90.00
#
_symmetry.space_group_name_H-M   'P 1'
#
loop_
_entity.id
_entity.type
_entity.pdbx_description
1 polymer ?
#
loop_
_entity_poly.entity_id
_entity_poly.type
_entity_poly.pdbx_seq_one_letter_code
_entity_poly.pdbx_strand_id
1 'polypeptide(L)'
;NVNPQIVENYRGGDIALGIGDEVLSPVMFPVLHQLLGQTLITTDGKTLLGADDKAGIAEIMTALAVLQQKNIPHGDIRVAFTPDEEVGKGAKHFDVDAFDARWAYTVDGGGVGELEFENFNAASVNIKIVGNNVHPGTAKEVMVNALSLAARIHAEVPADESPEMTEGYEGFYHLASMKGTVD
;
A
#
# COMPACT_ATOMS: atom_id res chain seq x y z
N ASN A 1 -9.36 14.61 13.18
CA ASN A 1 -10.22 14.80 11.99
C ASN A 1 -9.35 15.26 10.84
N VAL A 2 -9.62 14.74 9.64
CA VAL A 2 -8.92 15.13 8.42
C VAL A 2 -9.28 16.59 8.09
N ASN A 3 -8.28 17.39 7.71
CA ASN A 3 -8.45 18.79 7.31
C ASN A 3 -7.87 19.00 5.91
N PRO A 4 -8.66 18.77 4.85
CA PRO A 4 -8.16 18.81 3.49
C PRO A 4 -7.85 20.25 3.04
N GLN A 5 -6.79 20.39 2.25
CA GLN A 5 -6.41 21.63 1.58
C GLN A 5 -6.69 21.51 0.08
N ILE A 6 -7.23 22.56 -0.53
CA ILE A 6 -7.52 22.59 -1.98
C ILE A 6 -6.51 23.53 -2.64
N VAL A 7 -5.76 23.01 -3.60
CA VAL A 7 -4.82 23.75 -4.43
C VAL A 7 -5.35 23.77 -5.85
N GLU A 8 -6.09 24.82 -6.19
CA GLU A 8 -6.64 24.99 -7.53
C GLU A 8 -5.57 25.40 -8.54
N ASN A 9 -5.69 24.90 -9.77
CA ASN A 9 -4.82 25.27 -10.90
C ASN A 9 -3.33 25.19 -10.53
N TYR A 10 -2.91 24.03 -10.02
CA TYR A 10 -1.56 23.80 -9.52
C TYR A 10 -0.51 24.18 -10.57
N ARG A 11 0.41 25.08 -10.20
CA ARG A 11 1.36 25.71 -11.13
C ARG A 11 2.76 25.09 -11.07
N GLY A 12 2.92 23.98 -10.37
CA GLY A 12 4.21 23.40 -10.04
C GLY A 12 4.82 24.02 -8.78
N GLY A 13 5.94 23.44 -8.34
CA GLY A 13 6.63 23.83 -7.10
C GLY A 13 6.08 23.13 -5.86
N ASP A 14 6.67 23.44 -4.71
CA ASP A 14 6.34 22.75 -3.47
C ASP A 14 4.97 23.17 -2.93
N ILE A 15 4.22 22.20 -2.39
CA ILE A 15 2.94 22.44 -1.71
C ILE A 15 3.16 22.23 -0.21
N ALA A 16 2.97 23.28 0.58
CA ALA A 16 3.04 23.18 2.04
C ALA A 16 1.85 22.38 2.61
N LEU A 17 2.15 21.47 3.53
CA LEU A 17 1.16 20.71 4.29
C LEU A 17 0.89 21.44 5.61
N GLY A 18 -0.18 22.22 5.66
CA GLY A 18 -0.55 23.02 6.82
C GLY A 18 0.42 24.17 7.12
N ILE A 19 0.78 24.33 8.40
CA ILE A 19 1.63 25.43 8.92
C ILE A 19 2.99 24.87 9.40
N GLY A 20 3.45 23.77 8.81
CA GLY A 20 4.71 23.10 9.18
C GLY A 20 5.77 23.13 8.06
N ASP A 21 6.87 22.43 8.30
CA ASP A 21 7.96 22.25 7.32
C ASP A 21 7.70 21.12 6.31
N GLU A 22 6.59 20.39 6.48
CA GLU A 22 6.21 19.31 5.59
C GLU A 22 5.72 19.85 4.25
N VAL A 23 6.29 19.34 3.17
CA VAL A 23 5.96 19.76 1.80
C VAL A 23 5.82 18.57 0.88
N LEU A 24 4.86 18.65 -0.05
CA LEU A 24 4.88 17.81 -1.25
C LEU A 24 5.73 18.53 -2.29
N SER A 25 6.93 18.00 -2.53
CA SER A 25 7.88 18.55 -3.49
C SER A 25 7.92 17.72 -4.77
N PRO A 26 7.90 18.34 -5.96
CA PRO A 26 8.12 17.64 -7.23
C PRO A 26 9.49 16.95 -7.33
N VAL A 27 10.45 17.32 -6.48
CA VAL A 27 11.75 16.63 -6.37
C VAL A 27 11.58 15.25 -5.75
N MET A 28 10.74 15.14 -4.72
CA MET A 28 10.44 13.86 -4.05
C MET A 28 9.38 13.06 -4.80
N PHE A 29 8.41 13.74 -5.39
CA PHE A 29 7.28 13.14 -6.10
C PHE A 29 7.22 13.66 -7.54
N PRO A 30 8.01 13.09 -8.47
CA PRO A 30 8.07 13.56 -9.86
C PRO A 30 6.73 13.59 -10.58
N VAL A 31 5.75 12.78 -10.13
CA VAL A 31 4.37 12.77 -10.66
C VAL A 31 3.71 14.16 -10.62
N LEU A 32 4.08 15.03 -9.67
CA LEU A 32 3.54 16.39 -9.58
C LEU A 32 3.79 17.21 -10.85
N HIS A 33 4.86 16.94 -11.61
CA HIS A 33 5.11 17.63 -12.88
C HIS A 33 4.04 17.35 -13.94
N GLN A 34 3.29 16.25 -13.81
CA GLN A 34 2.23 15.86 -14.74
C GLN A 34 0.86 16.46 -14.36
N LEU A 35 0.75 17.07 -13.18
CA LEU A 35 -0.52 17.58 -12.63
C LEU A 35 -0.70 19.09 -12.78
N LEU A 36 0.12 19.73 -13.61
CA LEU A 36 0.02 21.18 -13.86
C LEU A 36 -1.37 21.54 -14.40
N GLY A 37 -1.95 22.59 -13.84
CA GLY A 37 -3.28 23.09 -14.18
C GLY A 37 -4.45 22.35 -13.52
N GLN A 38 -4.19 21.24 -12.82
CA GLN A 38 -5.23 20.48 -12.13
C GLN A 38 -5.53 21.06 -10.74
N THR A 39 -6.67 20.68 -10.16
CA THR A 39 -6.99 20.95 -8.75
C THR A 39 -6.51 19.77 -7.91
N LEU A 40 -5.60 20.03 -6.97
CA LEU A 40 -5.11 19.03 -6.03
C LEU A 40 -5.82 19.17 -4.69
N ILE A 41 -6.10 18.03 -4.07
CA ILE A 41 -6.63 17.96 -2.71
C ILE A 41 -5.58 17.25 -1.88
N THR A 42 -5.07 17.91 -0.84
CA THR A 42 -3.99 17.38 0.01
C THR A 42 -4.41 17.38 1.48
N THR A 43 -3.64 16.70 2.32
CA THR A 43 -3.79 16.80 3.79
C THR A 43 -3.14 18.09 4.32
N ASP A 44 -3.31 18.39 5.61
CA ASP A 44 -2.57 19.42 6.34
C ASP A 44 -1.27 18.91 7.00
N GLY A 45 -0.86 17.68 6.67
CA GLY A 45 0.36 17.01 7.17
C GLY A 45 0.16 16.25 8.48
N LYS A 46 -0.91 16.53 9.24
CA LYS A 46 -1.13 15.91 10.55
C LYS A 46 -1.85 14.56 10.49
N THR A 47 -2.45 14.26 9.34
CA THR A 47 -3.25 13.04 9.11
C THR A 47 -3.08 12.57 7.67
N LEU A 48 -3.47 11.33 7.38
CA LEU A 48 -3.72 10.91 6.00
C LEU A 48 -4.94 11.63 5.42
N LEU A 49 -4.97 11.80 4.10
CA LEU A 49 -6.12 12.35 3.40
C LEU A 49 -7.30 11.35 3.35
N GLY A 50 -6.98 10.07 3.16
CA GLY A 50 -7.96 9.01 2.94
C GLY A 50 -8.57 9.04 1.54
N ALA A 51 -7.82 9.49 0.53
CA ALA A 51 -8.21 9.36 -0.87
C ALA A 51 -8.35 7.88 -1.24
N ASP A 52 -7.38 7.07 -0.84
CA ASP A 52 -7.49 5.63 -0.71
C ASP A 52 -8.40 5.28 0.50
N ASP A 53 -9.61 4.71 0.33
CA ASP A 53 -10.39 4.55 -0.93
C ASP A 53 -11.67 5.42 -0.94
N LYS A 54 -11.66 6.58 -0.27
CA LYS A 54 -12.85 7.46 -0.30
C LYS A 54 -13.03 8.17 -1.64
N ALA A 55 -12.00 8.26 -2.46
CA ALA A 55 -12.10 8.74 -3.83
C ALA A 55 -12.95 7.78 -4.67
N GLY A 56 -12.64 6.47 -4.66
CA GLY A 56 -13.43 5.45 -5.34
C GLY A 56 -14.89 5.42 -4.86
N ILE A 57 -15.12 5.49 -3.56
CA ILE A 57 -16.49 5.59 -3.00
C ILE A 57 -17.23 6.82 -3.55
N ALA A 58 -16.59 8.00 -3.54
CA ALA A 58 -17.21 9.24 -4.02
C ALA A 58 -17.52 9.17 -5.53
N GLU A 59 -16.63 8.55 -6.31
CA GLU A 59 -16.79 8.35 -7.75
C GLU A 59 -17.94 7.38 -8.07
N ILE A 60 -18.02 6.24 -7.37
CA ILE A 60 -19.12 5.28 -7.50
C ILE A 60 -20.47 5.96 -7.20
N MET A 61 -20.57 6.66 -6.08
CA MET A 61 -21.80 7.34 -5.69
C MET A 61 -22.20 8.43 -6.69
N THR A 62 -21.22 9.15 -7.24
CA THR A 62 -21.44 10.17 -8.26
C THR A 62 -21.90 9.54 -9.59
N ALA A 63 -21.29 8.44 -10.01
CA ALA A 63 -21.69 7.70 -11.21
C ALA A 63 -23.16 7.23 -11.11
N LEU A 64 -23.56 6.64 -9.98
CA LEU A 64 -24.95 6.23 -9.74
C LEU A 64 -25.92 7.43 -9.83
N ALA A 65 -25.57 8.56 -9.21
CA ALA A 65 -26.39 9.77 -9.26
C ALA A 65 -26.54 10.31 -10.69
N VAL A 66 -25.45 10.31 -11.48
CA VAL A 66 -25.46 10.77 -12.88
C VAL A 66 -26.29 9.85 -13.76
N LEU A 67 -26.16 8.52 -13.60
CA LEU A 67 -26.97 7.53 -14.34
C LEU A 67 -28.46 7.77 -14.13
N GLN A 68 -28.88 7.98 -12.88
CA GLN A 68 -30.26 8.28 -12.53
C GLN A 68 -30.71 9.64 -13.06
N GLN A 69 -29.94 10.70 -12.80
CA GLN A 69 -30.30 12.07 -13.18
C GLN A 69 -30.45 12.24 -14.69
N LYS A 70 -29.58 11.59 -15.47
CA LYS A 70 -29.57 11.67 -16.93
C LYS A 70 -30.40 10.57 -17.60
N ASN A 71 -31.01 9.67 -16.82
CA ASN A 71 -31.77 8.52 -17.29
C ASN A 71 -30.99 7.71 -18.35
N ILE A 72 -29.72 7.44 -18.05
CA ILE A 72 -28.83 6.71 -18.96
C ILE A 72 -29.20 5.22 -18.91
N PRO A 73 -29.48 4.56 -20.05
CA PRO A 73 -29.77 3.13 -20.07
C PRO A 73 -28.57 2.31 -19.55
N HIS A 74 -28.84 1.40 -18.61
CA HIS A 74 -27.85 0.48 -18.06
C HIS A 74 -28.50 -0.87 -17.70
N GLY A 75 -27.68 -1.92 -17.58
CA GLY A 75 -28.12 -3.18 -16.99
C GLY A 75 -28.15 -3.10 -15.46
N ASP A 76 -28.21 -4.25 -14.79
CA ASP A 76 -28.08 -4.27 -13.33
C ASP A 76 -26.68 -3.82 -12.90
N ILE A 77 -26.61 -2.89 -11.95
CA ILE A 77 -25.37 -2.39 -11.37
C ILE A 77 -25.33 -2.84 -9.91
N ARG A 78 -24.32 -3.64 -9.55
CA ARG A 78 -24.06 -4.10 -8.20
C ARG A 78 -22.94 -3.25 -7.59
N VAL A 79 -23.15 -2.77 -6.37
CA VAL A 79 -22.18 -1.96 -5.63
C VAL A 79 -22.03 -2.52 -4.23
N ALA A 80 -20.80 -2.68 -3.78
CA ALA A 80 -20.46 -3.10 -2.44
C ALA A 80 -19.33 -2.22 -1.89
N PHE A 81 -19.34 -2.00 -0.58
CA PHE A 81 -18.30 -1.30 0.14
C PHE A 81 -17.77 -2.24 1.23
N THR A 82 -16.50 -2.62 1.12
CA THR A 82 -15.90 -3.61 2.01
C THR A 82 -15.25 -2.95 3.23
N PRO A 83 -15.34 -3.55 4.43
CA PRO A 83 -14.57 -3.13 5.59
C PRO A 83 -13.19 -3.79 5.62
N ASP A 84 -12.21 -3.22 6.35
CA ASP A 84 -10.96 -3.89 6.71
C ASP A 84 -10.09 -4.39 5.50
N GLU A 85 -10.11 -3.69 4.37
CA GLU A 85 -9.23 -3.97 3.22
C GLU A 85 -7.75 -3.90 3.67
N GLU A 86 -7.37 -2.77 4.25
CA GLU A 86 -6.01 -2.39 4.70
C GLU A 86 -5.36 -3.35 5.71
N VAL A 87 -6.12 -4.31 6.25
CA VAL A 87 -5.65 -5.35 7.18
C VAL A 87 -5.87 -6.77 6.62
N GLY A 88 -6.07 -6.89 5.31
CA GLY A 88 -6.21 -8.14 4.57
C GLY A 88 -7.53 -8.88 4.80
N LYS A 89 -8.59 -8.19 5.20
CA LYS A 89 -9.90 -8.80 5.51
C LYS A 89 -11.05 -8.30 4.64
N GLY A 90 -10.82 -7.31 3.78
CA GLY A 90 -11.78 -6.75 2.82
C GLY A 90 -12.72 -7.76 2.18
N ALA A 91 -12.13 -8.77 1.55
CA ALA A 91 -12.87 -9.79 0.81
C ALA A 91 -13.21 -11.05 1.64
N LYS A 92 -12.75 -11.15 2.89
CA LYS A 92 -12.79 -12.40 3.67
C LYS A 92 -14.21 -12.91 3.94
N HIS A 93 -15.16 -11.98 4.06
CA HIS A 93 -16.57 -12.26 4.34
C HIS A 93 -17.48 -11.76 3.23
N PHE A 94 -16.94 -11.58 2.03
CA PHE A 94 -17.72 -11.11 0.88
C PHE A 94 -18.61 -12.24 0.36
N ASP A 95 -19.92 -12.03 0.41
CA ASP A 95 -20.91 -12.99 -0.10
C ASP A 95 -21.07 -12.82 -1.62
N VAL A 96 -20.32 -13.62 -2.37
CA VAL A 96 -20.31 -13.58 -3.85
C VAL A 96 -21.66 -13.96 -4.43
N ASP A 97 -22.34 -14.95 -3.84
CA ASP A 97 -23.63 -15.43 -4.32
C ASP A 97 -24.70 -14.35 -4.13
N ALA A 98 -24.68 -13.62 -3.01
CA ALA A 98 -25.58 -12.49 -2.78
C ALA A 98 -25.24 -11.27 -3.64
N PHE A 99 -23.96 -11.05 -3.95
CA PHE A 99 -23.53 -9.94 -4.81
C PHE A 99 -24.01 -10.10 -6.26
N ASP A 100 -24.13 -11.34 -6.74
CA ASP A 100 -24.79 -11.71 -8.00
C ASP A 100 -24.32 -10.85 -9.20
N ALA A 101 -23.00 -10.86 -9.41
CA ALA A 101 -22.36 -10.21 -10.54
C ALA A 101 -21.46 -11.21 -11.28
N ARG A 102 -21.46 -11.15 -12.61
CA ARG A 102 -20.60 -12.01 -13.45
C ARG A 102 -19.12 -11.61 -13.40
N TRP A 103 -18.85 -10.34 -13.14
CA TRP A 103 -17.53 -9.74 -12.91
C TRP A 103 -17.72 -8.41 -12.17
N ALA A 104 -16.66 -7.88 -11.60
CA ALA A 104 -16.64 -6.59 -10.91
C ALA A 104 -15.30 -5.88 -11.14
N TYR A 105 -15.25 -4.60 -10.75
CA TYR A 105 -14.04 -3.79 -10.72
C TYR A 105 -13.95 -3.13 -9.35
N THR A 106 -12.77 -3.16 -8.73
CA THR A 106 -12.44 -2.28 -7.60
C THR A 106 -12.08 -0.91 -8.17
N VAL A 107 -12.60 0.16 -7.56
CA VAL A 107 -12.25 1.54 -7.94
C VAL A 107 -11.20 2.03 -6.95
N ASP A 108 -10.09 1.32 -6.89
CA ASP A 108 -9.05 1.42 -5.86
C ASP A 108 -7.64 1.46 -6.48
N GLY A 109 -7.57 1.98 -7.72
CA GLY A 109 -6.33 2.18 -8.44
C GLY A 109 -5.71 3.55 -8.13
N GLY A 110 -4.59 3.85 -8.76
CA GLY A 110 -3.90 5.12 -8.59
C GLY A 110 -4.26 6.16 -9.65
N GLY A 111 -3.50 6.14 -10.75
CA GLY A 111 -3.56 7.18 -11.78
C GLY A 111 -4.78 7.08 -12.70
N VAL A 112 -5.27 8.22 -13.20
CA VAL A 112 -6.34 8.20 -14.22
C VAL A 112 -5.86 7.47 -15.48
N GLY A 113 -6.60 6.43 -15.87
CA GLY A 113 -6.30 5.58 -17.03
C GLY A 113 -5.60 4.27 -16.71
N GLU A 114 -5.32 4.01 -15.44
CA GLU A 114 -4.74 2.76 -14.95
C GLU A 114 -5.75 1.61 -14.96
N LEU A 115 -5.26 0.40 -15.26
CA LEU A 115 -6.02 -0.84 -15.17
C LEU A 115 -5.07 -1.96 -14.77
N GLU A 116 -5.32 -2.56 -13.61
CA GLU A 116 -4.52 -3.64 -13.06
C GLU A 116 -5.32 -4.94 -13.09
N PHE A 117 -4.74 -5.98 -13.69
CA PHE A 117 -5.35 -7.33 -13.75
C PHE A 117 -4.34 -8.44 -13.42
N GLU A 118 -3.14 -8.05 -12.99
CA GLU A 118 -2.06 -8.92 -12.58
C GLU A 118 -1.60 -8.50 -11.18
N ASN A 119 -1.28 -9.46 -10.33
CA ASN A 119 -0.81 -9.21 -8.96
C ASN A 119 0.27 -10.22 -8.58
N PHE A 120 1.06 -9.89 -7.54
CA PHE A 120 2.03 -10.83 -7.00
C PHE A 120 1.36 -12.08 -6.43
N ASN A 121 2.05 -13.21 -6.57
CA ASN A 121 1.85 -14.35 -5.69
C ASN A 121 2.58 -14.07 -4.38
N ALA A 122 1.89 -14.13 -3.25
CA ALA A 122 2.47 -13.85 -1.93
C ALA A 122 2.58 -15.12 -1.09
N ALA A 123 3.74 -15.32 -0.46
CA ALA A 123 3.97 -16.37 0.53
C ALA A 123 4.83 -15.84 1.68
N SER A 124 4.58 -16.32 2.89
CA SER A 124 5.41 -15.99 4.06
C SER A 124 6.36 -17.14 4.39
N VAL A 125 7.62 -16.79 4.68
CA VAL A 125 8.65 -17.74 5.13
C VAL A 125 9.04 -17.37 6.56
N ASN A 126 8.61 -18.18 7.52
CA ASN A 126 8.92 -17.99 8.93
C ASN A 126 10.06 -18.93 9.34
N ILE A 127 11.25 -18.38 9.59
CA ILE A 127 12.44 -19.14 9.99
C ILE A 127 12.62 -19.05 11.51
N LYS A 128 12.42 -20.17 12.21
CA LYS A 128 12.76 -20.29 13.64
C LYS A 128 14.16 -20.88 13.80
N ILE A 129 15.07 -20.12 14.41
CA ILE A 129 16.44 -20.54 14.67
C ILE A 129 16.59 -20.78 16.16
N VAL A 130 17.04 -21.97 16.54
CA VAL A 130 17.34 -22.33 17.93
C VAL A 130 18.84 -22.51 18.07
N GLY A 131 19.46 -21.65 18.88
CA GLY A 131 20.87 -21.70 19.20
C GLY A 131 21.18 -22.57 20.42
N ASN A 132 22.38 -22.42 20.95
CA ASN A 132 22.84 -22.96 22.22
C ASN A 132 23.56 -21.86 23.00
N ASN A 133 22.94 -21.37 24.07
CA ASN A 133 23.50 -20.29 24.88
C ASN A 133 24.32 -20.83 26.05
N VAL A 134 25.47 -20.21 26.29
CA VAL A 134 26.32 -20.45 27.47
C VAL A 134 27.00 -19.15 27.86
N HIS A 135 27.59 -19.09 29.06
CA HIS A 135 28.30 -17.88 29.49
C HIS A 135 29.36 -17.45 28.45
N PRO A 136 29.31 -16.20 27.93
CA PRO A 136 30.19 -15.75 26.84
C PRO A 136 31.69 -15.94 27.13
N GLY A 137 32.11 -15.83 28.40
CA GLY A 137 33.50 -16.03 28.81
C GLY A 137 34.04 -17.47 28.65
N THR A 138 33.15 -18.46 28.50
CA THR A 138 33.51 -19.89 28.35
C THR A 138 32.84 -20.51 27.12
N ALA A 139 32.48 -19.68 26.13
CA ALA A 139 31.60 -20.06 25.04
C ALA A 139 32.28 -20.76 23.85
N LYS A 140 33.62 -20.75 23.80
CA LYS A 140 34.38 -21.30 22.67
C LYS A 140 34.00 -22.75 22.42
N GLU A 141 33.63 -23.07 21.17
CA GLU A 141 33.23 -24.41 20.70
C GLU A 141 31.97 -25.00 21.37
N VAL A 142 31.26 -24.22 22.18
CA VAL A 142 30.02 -24.64 22.86
C VAL A 142 28.83 -23.79 22.41
N MET A 143 28.99 -22.47 22.37
CA MET A 143 27.90 -21.58 22.00
C MET A 143 27.56 -21.67 20.51
N VAL A 144 26.26 -21.73 20.23
CA VAL A 144 25.69 -21.53 18.89
C VAL A 144 24.79 -20.30 18.97
N ASN A 145 25.27 -19.17 18.48
CA ASN A 145 24.53 -17.92 18.56
C ASN A 145 23.45 -17.87 17.45
N ALA A 146 22.17 -17.92 17.85
CA ALA A 146 21.04 -17.89 16.93
C ALA A 146 20.99 -16.62 16.08
N LEU A 147 21.37 -15.46 16.64
CA LEU A 147 21.40 -14.18 15.91
C LEU A 147 22.51 -14.16 14.86
N SER A 148 23.66 -14.77 15.14
CA SER A 148 24.72 -14.93 14.15
C SER A 148 24.30 -15.82 12.99
N LEU A 149 23.52 -16.88 13.25
CA LEU A 149 22.95 -17.71 12.19
C LEU A 149 21.90 -16.94 11.37
N ALA A 150 21.04 -16.16 12.02
CA ALA A 150 20.05 -15.32 11.34
C ALA A 150 20.72 -14.31 10.40
N ALA A 151 21.78 -13.63 10.88
CA ALA A 151 22.55 -12.69 10.08
C ALA A 151 23.22 -13.37 8.88
N ARG A 152 23.73 -14.59 9.05
CA ARG A 152 24.31 -15.38 7.95
C ARG A 152 23.25 -15.79 6.93
N ILE A 153 22.06 -16.19 7.36
CA ILE A 153 20.96 -16.49 6.43
C ILE A 153 20.59 -15.24 5.63
N HIS A 154 20.45 -14.09 6.28
CA HIS A 154 20.11 -12.86 5.58
C HIS A 154 21.18 -12.43 4.58
N ALA A 155 22.47 -12.65 4.90
CA ALA A 155 23.58 -12.37 3.98
C ALA A 155 23.58 -13.26 2.71
N GLU A 156 22.88 -14.39 2.72
CA GLU A 156 22.74 -15.28 1.55
C GLU A 156 21.45 -15.00 0.75
N VAL A 157 20.55 -14.16 1.26
CA VAL A 157 19.39 -13.73 0.47
C VAL A 157 19.87 -12.82 -0.66
N PRO A 158 19.46 -13.04 -1.93
CA PRO A 158 19.89 -12.19 -3.04
C PRO A 158 19.54 -10.73 -2.78
N ALA A 159 20.57 -9.88 -2.65
CA ALA A 159 20.41 -8.48 -2.25
C ALA A 159 19.86 -7.60 -3.39
N ASP A 160 20.01 -8.06 -4.63
CA ASP A 160 19.47 -7.46 -5.85
C ASP A 160 18.01 -7.85 -6.12
N GLU A 161 17.52 -8.95 -5.52
CA GLU A 161 16.11 -9.34 -5.57
C GLU A 161 15.36 -8.82 -4.31
N SER A 162 15.48 -7.54 -4.01
CA SER A 162 14.82 -6.85 -2.87
C SER A 162 13.80 -5.81 -3.35
N PRO A 163 12.78 -5.45 -2.54
CA PRO A 163 11.81 -4.41 -2.91
C PRO A 163 12.42 -3.06 -3.29
N GLU A 164 13.61 -2.75 -2.75
CA GLU A 164 14.29 -1.49 -3.04
C GLU A 164 15.03 -1.48 -4.39
N MET A 165 15.18 -2.67 -5.01
CA MET A 165 16.00 -2.90 -6.21
C MET A 165 15.22 -3.47 -7.39
N THR A 166 14.00 -3.98 -7.18
CA THR A 166 13.14 -4.60 -8.21
C THR A 166 12.06 -3.64 -8.69
N GLU A 167 11.66 -3.75 -9.97
CA GLU A 167 10.54 -3.00 -10.53
C GLU A 167 9.66 -3.81 -11.49
N GLY A 168 8.44 -3.32 -11.73
CA GLY A 168 7.51 -3.93 -12.70
C GLY A 168 7.14 -5.37 -12.37
N TYR A 169 7.60 -6.32 -13.19
CA TYR A 169 7.25 -7.74 -13.10
C TYR A 169 8.30 -8.59 -12.35
N GLU A 170 9.33 -7.96 -11.79
CA GLU A 170 10.37 -8.63 -11.03
C GLU A 170 9.88 -9.01 -9.62
N GLY A 171 10.11 -10.25 -9.19
CA GLY A 171 9.80 -10.70 -7.83
C GLY A 171 10.91 -10.35 -6.84
N PHE A 172 10.61 -10.43 -5.54
CA PHE A 172 11.58 -10.09 -4.48
C PHE A 172 11.48 -10.97 -3.24
N TYR A 173 12.54 -10.96 -2.43
CA TYR A 173 12.56 -11.40 -1.05
C TYR A 173 12.59 -10.20 -0.12
N HIS A 174 11.80 -10.24 0.95
CA HIS A 174 11.74 -9.13 1.91
C HIS A 174 11.79 -9.62 3.35
N LEU A 175 12.81 -9.20 4.11
CA LEU A 175 12.89 -9.44 5.54
C LEU A 175 12.02 -8.41 6.28
N ALA A 176 10.73 -8.73 6.44
CA ALA A 176 9.77 -7.84 7.09
C ALA A 176 9.99 -7.68 8.61
N SER A 177 10.48 -8.73 9.28
CA SER A 177 10.79 -8.66 10.71
C SER A 177 11.85 -9.67 11.14
N MET A 178 12.68 -9.28 12.10
CA MET A 178 13.61 -10.17 12.79
C MET A 178 13.54 -9.88 14.28
N LYS A 179 13.29 -10.91 15.09
CA LYS A 179 13.28 -10.82 16.55
C LYS A 179 13.91 -12.06 17.15
N GLY A 180 14.80 -11.86 18.12
CA GLY A 180 15.43 -12.95 18.84
C GLY A 180 16.41 -12.45 19.89
N THR A 181 16.88 -13.38 20.69
CA THR A 181 17.92 -13.19 21.71
C THR A 181 18.97 -14.27 21.57
N VAL A 182 20.11 -14.09 22.23
CA VAL A 182 21.08 -15.17 22.40
C VAL A 182 20.63 -16.20 23.44
N ASP A 183 19.70 -15.81 24.32
CA ASP A 183 19.08 -16.64 25.37
C ASP A 183 18.06 -17.64 24.85
#